data_AF-A0A286IK16-F1
#
_entry.id   AF-A0A286IK16-F1
#
_cell.length_a   1.000
_cell.length_b   1.000
_cell.length_c   1.000
_cell.angle_alpha   90.00
_cell.angle_beta   90.00
_cell.angle_gamma   90.00
#
_symmetry.space_group_name_H-M   'P 1'
#
loop_
_entity.id
_entity.type
_entity.pdbx_description
1 polymer ?
#
loop_
_entity_poly.entity_id
_entity_poly.type
_entity_poly.pdbx_seq_one_letter_code
_entity_poly.pdbx_strand_id
1 'polypeptide(L)' 'MLKKLSLLSLLLAGCAVSSCTYQKNNRIDQDDVNAGNERVYGVHPDSSARQLKVKYTSKPELGAKAVEIREKWFN' A
#
# COMPACT_ATOMS: atom_id res chain seq x y z
N MET A 1 -38.33 -18.12 -35.83
CA MET A 1 -36.91 -17.72 -35.60
C MET A 1 -36.75 -16.66 -34.52
N LEU A 2 -37.61 -15.63 -34.47
CA LEU A 2 -37.59 -14.57 -33.43
C LEU A 2 -37.57 -15.07 -31.97
N LYS A 3 -38.37 -16.09 -31.63
CA LYS A 3 -38.40 -16.66 -30.25
C LYS A 3 -37.07 -17.28 -29.82
N LYS A 4 -36.34 -17.93 -30.75
CA LYS A 4 -35.02 -18.53 -30.45
C LYS A 4 -33.94 -17.46 -30.30
N LEU A 5 -34.01 -16.41 -31.10
CA LEU A 5 -33.10 -15.26 -31.00
C LEU A 5 -33.35 -14.47 -29.70
N SER A 6 -34.63 -14.26 -29.33
CA SER A 6 -35.02 -13.63 -28.07
C SER A 6 -34.55 -14.43 -26.85
N LEU A 7 -34.68 -15.77 -26.87
CA LEU A 7 -34.16 -16.62 -25.81
C LEU A 7 -32.63 -16.51 -25.68
N LEU A 8 -31.93 -16.51 -26.81
CA LEU A 8 -30.47 -16.40 -26.85
C LEU A 8 -30.00 -15.06 -26.28
N SER A 9 -30.65 -13.96 -26.66
CA SER A 9 -30.36 -12.63 -26.14
C SER A 9 -30.62 -12.52 -24.63
N LEU A 10 -31.70 -13.15 -24.13
CA LEU A 10 -31.97 -13.21 -22.69
C LEU A 10 -30.88 -13.97 -21.93
N LEU A 11 -30.39 -15.06 -22.53
CA LEU A 11 -29.38 -15.92 -21.91
C LEU A 11 -28.01 -15.22 -21.85
N LEU A 12 -27.62 -14.55 -22.93
CA LEU A 12 -26.40 -13.73 -22.97
C LEU A 12 -26.46 -12.56 -21.98
N ALA A 13 -27.59 -11.86 -21.91
CA ALA A 13 -27.77 -10.77 -20.94
C ALA A 13 -27.71 -11.29 -19.49
N GLY A 14 -28.29 -12.46 -19.21
CA GLY A 14 -28.24 -13.12 -17.91
C GLY A 14 -26.81 -13.46 -17.45
N CYS A 15 -25.99 -14.02 -18.34
CA CYS A 15 -24.58 -14.30 -18.05
C CYS A 15 -23.78 -13.01 -17.76
N ALA A 16 -24.03 -11.94 -18.53
CA ALA A 16 -23.34 -10.66 -18.34
C ALA A 16 -23.68 -9.96 -17.01
N VAL A 17 -24.91 -10.06 -16.50
CA VAL A 17 -25.26 -9.47 -15.18
C VAL A 17 -24.77 -10.32 -14.01
N SER A 18 -24.59 -11.64 -14.19
CA SER A 18 -24.02 -12.51 -13.15
C SER A 18 -22.51 -12.32 -12.92
N SER A 19 -21.77 -11.77 -13.90
CA SER A 19 -20.34 -11.48 -13.72
C SER A 19 -20.11 -10.21 -12.90
N CYS A 20 -21.01 -9.21 -12.97
CA CYS A 20 -20.95 -8.02 -12.14
C CYS A 20 -21.23 -8.30 -10.66
N THR A 21 -22.03 -9.31 -10.34
CA THR A 21 -22.27 -9.75 -8.95
C THR A 21 -21.18 -10.67 -8.41
N TYR A 22 -20.42 -11.35 -9.28
CA TYR A 22 -19.27 -12.17 -8.88
C TYR A 22 -18.28 -11.32 -8.07
N GLN A 23 -17.95 -10.11 -8.49
CA GLN A 23 -17.05 -9.24 -7.71
C GLN A 23 -17.70 -8.67 -6.44
N LYS A 24 -19.01 -8.34 -6.45
CA LYS A 24 -19.71 -7.78 -5.27
C LYS A 24 -19.88 -8.79 -4.13
N ASN A 25 -19.97 -10.09 -4.46
CA ASN A 25 -20.11 -11.18 -3.50
C ASN A 25 -18.86 -12.07 -3.41
N ASN A 26 -17.75 -11.71 -4.06
CA ASN A 26 -16.48 -12.41 -3.89
C ASN A 26 -15.92 -12.08 -2.50
N ARG A 27 -16.38 -12.85 -1.51
CA ARG A 27 -15.81 -12.90 -0.16
C ARG A 27 -14.70 -13.94 -0.06
N ILE A 28 -14.12 -14.36 -1.19
CA ILE A 28 -12.86 -15.10 -1.14
C ILE A 28 -11.83 -14.11 -0.62
N ASP A 29 -11.68 -14.10 0.71
CA ASP A 29 -10.50 -13.54 1.35
C ASP A 29 -9.32 -14.24 0.69
N GLN A 30 -8.55 -13.47 -0.06
CA GLN A 30 -7.28 -13.98 -0.54
C GLN A 30 -6.45 -14.26 0.71
N ASP A 31 -5.93 -15.48 0.80
CA ASP A 31 -5.09 -15.87 1.93
C ASP A 31 -3.94 -14.85 2.05
N ASP A 32 -3.98 -14.06 3.11
CA ASP A 32 -2.90 -13.13 3.40
C ASP A 32 -1.76 -13.92 4.02
N VAL A 33 -0.82 -14.34 3.17
CA VAL A 33 0.40 -15.05 3.58
C VAL A 33 1.27 -14.24 4.55
N ASN A 34 1.03 -12.94 4.67
CA ASN A 34 1.70 -12.04 5.59
C ASN A 34 0.81 -11.66 6.78
N ALA A 35 -0.34 -12.28 6.99
CA ALA A 35 -1.23 -11.97 8.10
C ALA A 35 -0.46 -12.03 9.43
N GLY A 36 -0.50 -10.92 10.19
CA GLY A 36 0.23 -10.79 11.46
C GLY A 36 1.73 -10.51 11.33
N ASN A 37 2.27 -10.35 10.11
CA ASN A 37 3.67 -10.01 9.89
C ASN A 37 3.94 -8.55 10.28
N GLU A 38 4.54 -8.35 11.46
CA GLU A 38 4.90 -7.03 11.99
C GLU A 38 5.90 -6.27 11.11
N ARG A 39 6.71 -6.95 10.29
CA ARG A 39 7.60 -6.27 9.36
C ARG A 39 6.84 -5.63 8.19
N VAL A 40 5.75 -6.25 7.76
CA VAL A 40 4.93 -5.79 6.62
C VAL A 40 3.88 -4.78 7.09
N TYR A 41 3.23 -5.05 8.23
CA TYR A 41 2.09 -4.27 8.73
C TYR A 41 2.39 -3.45 9.99
N GLY A 42 3.53 -3.68 10.65
CA GLY A 42 3.94 -2.93 11.83
C GLY A 42 4.77 -1.70 11.49
N VAL A 43 5.24 -1.01 12.53
CA VAL A 43 6.03 0.21 12.40
C VAL A 43 7.46 -0.15 11.99
N HIS A 44 7.75 -0.02 10.70
CA HIS A 44 9.06 -0.35 10.12
C HIS A 44 10.19 0.39 10.87
N PRO A 45 11.39 -0.22 11.04
CA PRO A 45 12.58 0.45 11.57
C PRO A 45 12.85 1.82 10.94
N ASP A 46 12.62 1.91 9.63
CA ASP A 46 12.87 3.11 8.83
C ASP A 46 11.67 4.07 8.76
N SER A 47 10.60 3.79 9.50
CA SER A 47 9.46 4.71 9.57
C SER A 47 9.83 5.98 10.33
N SER A 48 9.33 7.11 9.85
CA SER A 48 9.50 8.41 10.51
C SER A 48 8.98 8.37 11.96
N ALA A 49 7.86 7.67 12.21
CA ALA A 49 7.28 7.50 13.54
C ALA A 49 8.27 6.87 14.54
N ARG A 50 9.06 5.87 14.12
CA ARG A 50 10.06 5.24 14.97
C ARG A 50 11.34 6.07 15.07
N GLN A 51 11.79 6.67 13.97
CA GLN A 51 13.00 7.50 13.97
C GLN A 51 12.86 8.75 14.85
N LEU A 52 11.72 9.44 14.77
CA LEU A 52 11.46 10.67 15.54
C LEU A 52 11.27 10.43 17.05
N LYS A 53 11.00 9.19 17.44
CA LYS A 53 10.94 8.77 18.85
C LYS A 53 12.32 8.76 19.51
N VAL A 54 13.39 8.58 18.73
CA VAL A 54 14.77 8.60 19.24
C VAL A 54 15.18 10.05 19.48
N LYS A 55 15.46 10.39 20.75
CA LYS A 55 16.00 11.70 21.14
C LYS A 55 17.50 11.56 21.34
N TYR A 56 18.27 12.36 20.60
CA TYR A 56 19.72 12.43 20.75
C TYR A 56 20.10 13.54 21.74
N THR A 57 21.08 13.28 22.59
CA THR A 57 21.72 14.32 23.41
C THR A 57 22.37 15.36 22.51
N SER A 58 22.19 16.65 22.83
CA SER A 58 22.83 17.73 22.08
C SER A 58 24.35 17.62 22.15
N LYS A 59 24.99 17.62 20.97
CA LYS A 59 26.44 17.56 20.80
C LYS A 59 26.93 18.85 20.14
N PRO A 60 27.33 19.88 20.92
CA PRO A 60 27.70 21.19 20.39
C PRO A 60 28.89 21.14 19.41
N GLU A 61 29.78 20.16 19.55
CA GLU A 61 30.91 19.90 18.66
C GLU A 61 30.49 19.58 17.21
N LEU A 62 29.28 19.05 16.99
CA LEU A 62 28.75 18.81 15.65
C LEU A 62 28.39 20.11 14.93
N GLY A 63 28.00 21.15 15.67
CA GLY A 63 27.74 22.48 15.12
C GLY A 63 29.00 23.10 14.52
N ALA A 64 30.12 23.02 15.25
CA ALA A 64 31.41 23.51 14.77
C ALA A 64 31.88 22.74 13.51
N LYS A 65 31.75 21.41 13.51
CA LYS A 65 32.06 20.58 12.33
C LYS A 65 31.16 20.89 11.14
N ALA A 66 29.88 21.18 11.36
CA ALA A 66 28.96 21.54 10.28
C ALA A 66 29.36 22.85 9.60
N VAL A 67 29.88 23.83 10.36
CA VAL A 67 30.43 25.08 9.82
C VAL A 67 31.70 24.81 9.02
N GLU A 68 32.64 24.03 9.56
CA GLU A 68 33.88 23.65 8.87
C GLU A 68 33.60 22.93 7.54
N ILE A 69 32.65 21.98 7.54
CA ILE A 69 32.23 21.29 6.32
C ILE A 69 31.60 22.29 5.35
N ARG A 70 30.71 23.18 5.82
CA ARG A 70 30.10 24.18 4.94
C ARG A 70 31.16 25.07 4.28
N GLU A 71 32.14 25.55 5.04
CA GLU A 71 33.24 26.35 4.50
C GLU A 71 34.05 25.58 3.45
N LYS A 72 34.36 24.30 3.67
CA LYS A 72 35.08 23.47 2.69
C LYS A 72 34.33 23.19 1.38
N TRP A 73 33.00 23.24 1.41
CA TRP A 73 32.17 22.91 0.24
C TRP A 73 31.77 24.13 -0.58
N PHE A 74 31.78 25.33 0.02
CA PHE A 74 31.29 26.55 -0.61
C PHE A 74 32.33 27.67 -0.74
N ASN A 75 33.54 27.50 -0.19
CA ASN A 75 34.71 28.34 -0.43
C ASN A 75 35.81 27.51 -1.13
#